data_AF-A0A1G2F216-F1
#
_entry.id   AF-A0A1G2F216-F1
#
_cell.length_a   1.000
_cell.length_b   1.000
_cell.length_c   1.000
_cell.angle_alpha   90.00
_cell.angle_beta   90.00
_cell.angle_gamma   90.00
#
_symmetry.space_group_name_H-M   'P 1'
#
loop_
_entity.id
_entity.type
_entity.pdbx_description
1 polymer ?
#
loop_
_entity_poly.entity_id
_entity_poly.type
_entity_poly.pdbx_seq_one_letter_code
_entity_poly.pdbx_strand_id
1 'polypeptide(L)'
;MSKYNIIRYLIDPGKPAQNGKVERSHKTDWEMFYERNEFRNLQELETKIKIWNNNYDNSEHCTLDGLSPNEFLRLSEAQNVCV
;
A
#
# COMPACT_ATOMS: atom_id res chain seq x y z
N MET A 1 16.20 -21.35 6.58
CA MET A 1 16.34 -20.15 5.72
C MET A 1 15.07 -19.98 4.92
N SER A 2 14.53 -18.76 4.79
CA SER A 2 13.44 -18.47 3.85
C SER A 2 13.90 -18.72 2.41
N LYS A 3 13.05 -19.31 1.57
CA LYS A 3 13.33 -19.62 0.15
C LYS A 3 13.84 -18.39 -0.64
N TYR A 4 13.43 -17.20 -0.22
CA TYR A 4 13.72 -15.94 -0.90
C TYR A 4 14.67 -15.02 -0.13
N ASN A 5 15.35 -15.50 0.91
CA ASN A 5 16.22 -14.68 1.78
C ASN A 5 15.52 -13.44 2.39
N ILE A 6 14.19 -13.50 2.55
CA ILE A 6 13.40 -12.45 3.19
C ILE A 6 13.49 -12.61 4.70
N ILE A 7 13.91 -11.55 5.38
CA ILE A 7 13.92 -11.46 6.85
C ILE A 7 12.49 -11.16 7.31
N ARG A 8 11.94 -11.99 8.20
CA ARG A 8 10.61 -11.77 8.79
C ARG A 8 10.74 -11.00 10.09
N TYR A 9 10.25 -9.77 10.10
CA TYR A 9 10.10 -8.98 11.31
C TYR A 9 8.68 -9.19 11.88
N LEU A 10 8.59 -9.40 13.19
CA LEU A 10 7.32 -9.44 13.91
C LEU A 10 7.09 -8.08 14.59
N ILE A 11 5.82 -7.71 14.73
CA ILE A 11 5.43 -6.54 15.51
C ILE A 11 5.68 -6.87 16.99
N ASP A 12 6.42 -6.01 17.67
CA ASP A 12 6.65 -6.13 19.10
C ASP A 12 5.33 -5.92 19.85
N PRO A 13 5.03 -6.75 20.87
CA PRO A 13 3.86 -6.54 21.72
C PRO A 13 3.81 -5.12 22.27
N GLY A 14 2.65 -4.46 22.15
CA GLY A 14 2.46 -3.09 22.61
C GLY A 14 3.00 -2.00 21.67
N LYS A 15 3.51 -2.34 20.48
CA LYS A 15 4.01 -1.37 19.50
C LYS A 15 3.21 -1.37 18.17
N PRO A 16 1.89 -1.05 18.19
CA PRO A 16 1.07 -1.06 16.99
C PRO A 16 1.55 -0.07 15.91
N ALA A 17 2.29 0.98 16.31
CA ALA A 17 2.87 1.94 15.38
C ALA A 17 3.85 1.32 14.36
N GLN A 18 4.44 0.15 14.65
CA GLN A 18 5.30 -0.58 13.70
C GLN A 18 4.54 -1.04 12.45
N ASN A 19 3.20 -1.15 12.52
CA ASN A 19 2.35 -1.46 11.36
C ASN A 19 1.60 -0.24 10.82
N GLY A 20 1.92 0.97 11.30
CA GLY A 20 1.10 2.16 11.09
C GLY A 20 0.89 2.55 9.63
N LYS A 21 1.85 2.27 8.75
CA LYS A 21 1.68 2.53 7.31
C LYS A 21 0.72 1.56 6.64
N VAL A 22 0.81 0.27 6.97
CA VAL A 22 -0.10 -0.76 6.44
C VAL A 22 -1.54 -0.45 6.86
N GLU A 23 -1.74 -0.17 8.15
CA GLU A 23 -3.07 0.19 8.66
C GLU A 23 -3.62 1.48 8.02
N ARG A 24 -2.76 2.47 7.76
CA ARG A 24 -3.16 3.69 7.06
C ARG A 24 -3.55 3.40 5.62
N SER A 25 -2.79 2.56 4.90
CA SER A 25 -3.12 2.15 3.53
C SER A 25 -4.49 1.46 3.49
N HIS A 26 -4.72 0.49 4.38
CA HIS A 26 -6.01 -0.21 4.48
C HIS A 26 -7.16 0.75 4.76
N LYS A 27 -6.97 1.72 5.66
CA LYS A 27 -7.97 2.74 5.94
C LYS A 27 -8.27 3.60 4.70
N THR A 28 -7.24 4.00 3.96
CA THR A 28 -7.42 4.76 2.72
C THR A 28 -8.18 3.96 1.68
N ASP A 29 -7.84 2.68 1.47
CA ASP A 29 -8.57 1.79 0.57
C ASP A 29 -10.04 1.64 1.01
N TRP A 30 -10.28 1.51 2.32
CA TRP A 30 -11.63 1.45 2.87
C TRP A 30 -12.43 2.72 2.53
N GLU A 31 -11.95 3.89 2.93
CA GLU A 31 -12.67 5.16 2.83
C GLU A 31 -12.78 5.70 1.39
N MET A 32 -11.81 5.38 0.53
CA MET A 32 -11.72 5.95 -0.81
C MET A 32 -12.11 4.97 -1.93
N PHE A 33 -11.95 3.66 -1.70
CA PHE A 33 -12.29 2.65 -2.69
C PHE A 33 -13.53 1.84 -2.28
N TYR A 34 -13.46 1.09 -1.17
CA TYR A 34 -14.50 0.13 -0.84
C TYR A 34 -15.85 0.80 -0.50
N GLU A 35 -15.85 1.85 0.32
CA GLU A 35 -17.08 2.57 0.69
C GLU A 35 -17.72 3.34 -0.48
N ARG A 36 -16.96 3.60 -1.54
CA ARG A 36 -17.41 4.41 -2.70
C ARG A 36 -17.81 3.59 -3.90
N ASN A 37 -17.65 2.27 -3.84
CA ASN A 37 -17.90 1.38 -4.97
C ASN A 37 -18.79 0.22 -4.56
N GLU A 38 -19.80 -0.06 -5.39
CA GLU A 38 -20.52 -1.33 -5.37
C GLU A 38 -19.92 -2.29 -6.41
N PHE A 39 -20.05 -3.59 -6.15
CA PHE A 39 -19.54 -4.64 -7.01
C PHE A 39 -20.63 -5.69 -7.25
N ARG A 40 -20.87 -6.03 -8.52
CA ARG A 40 -21.86 -7.03 -8.90
C ARG A 40 -21.31 -8.44 -8.82
N ASN A 41 -20.00 -8.59 -9.03
CA ASN A 41 -19.28 -9.85 -8.99
C ASN A 41 -17.78 -9.62 -8.73
N LEU A 42 -17.05 -10.71 -8.51
CA LEU A 42 -15.62 -10.68 -8.23
C LEU A 42 -14.79 -10.07 -9.37
N GLN A 43 -15.14 -10.33 -10.63
CA GLN A 43 -14.41 -9.81 -11.78
C GLN A 43 -14.47 -8.28 -11.87
N GLU A 44 -15.61 -7.69 -11.51
CA GLU A 44 -15.76 -6.23 -11.44
C GLU A 44 -14.89 -5.65 -10.33
N LEU A 45 -14.88 -6.28 -9.14
CA LEU A 45 -13.99 -5.90 -8.05
C LEU A 45 -12.52 -5.93 -8.49
N GLU A 46 -12.07 -7.03 -9.09
CA GLU A 46 -10.69 -7.19 -9.58
C GLU A 46 -10.31 -6.14 -10.62
N THR A 47 -11.25 -5.74 -11.47
CA THR A 47 -11.00 -4.70 -12.48
C THR A 47 -10.89 -3.33 -11.82
N LYS A 48 -11.84 -2.98 -10.94
CA LYS A 48 -11.86 -1.68 -10.25
C LYS A 48 -10.66 -1.51 -9.32
N ILE A 49 -10.26 -2.56 -8.58
CA ILE A 49 -9.11 -2.47 -7.66
C ILE A 49 -7.80 -2.28 -8.42
N LYS A 50 -7.63 -2.89 -9.61
CA LYS A 50 -6.44 -2.66 -10.45
C LYS A 50 -6.34 -1.21 -10.90
N ILE A 51 -7.46 -0.61 -11.29
CA ILE A 51 -7.53 0.81 -11.68
C ILE A 51 -7.23 1.70 -10.46
N TRP A 52 -7.83 1.39 -9.32
CA TRP A 52 -7.57 2.09 -8.06
C TRP A 52 -6.09 2.07 -7.68
N ASN A 53 -5.46 0.90 -7.65
CA ASN A 53 -4.05 0.76 -7.31
C ASN A 53 -3.17 1.55 -8.27
N ASN A 54 -3.43 1.48 -9.58
CA ASN A 54 -2.68 2.25 -10.56
C ASN A 54 -2.82 3.77 -10.32
N ASN A 55 -4.03 4.25 -10.06
CA ASN A 55 -4.25 5.67 -9.80
C ASN A 55 -3.58 6.11 -8.49
N TYR A 56 -3.73 5.33 -7.42
CA TYR A 56 -3.16 5.64 -6.11
C TYR A 56 -1.63 5.64 -6.15
N ASP A 57 -1.03 4.60 -6.70
CA ASP A 57 0.43 4.44 -6.77
C ASP A 57 1.12 5.47 -7.70
N ASN A 58 0.34 6.17 -8.54
CA ASN A 58 0.82 7.25 -9.42
C ASN A 58 0.24 8.64 -9.08
N SER A 59 -0.47 8.78 -7.95
CA SER A 59 -0.93 10.07 -7.45
C SER A 59 0.12 10.66 -6.50
N GLU A 60 0.19 11.98 -6.39
CA GLU A 60 1.15 12.66 -5.51
C GLU A 60 0.79 12.46 -4.03
N HIS A 61 1.80 12.26 -3.19
CA HIS A 61 1.64 12.20 -1.73
C HIS A 61 2.43 13.30 -1.04
N CYS A 62 1.77 14.03 -0.13
CA CYS A 62 2.42 15.07 0.66
C CYS A 62 3.54 14.55 1.56
N THR A 63 3.48 13.27 1.98
CA THR A 63 4.53 12.63 2.79
C THR A 63 5.75 12.19 1.98
N LEU A 64 5.67 12.27 0.65
CA LEU A 64 6.74 11.90 -0.29
C LEU A 64 7.24 13.14 -1.05
N ASP A 65 7.15 14.33 -0.44
CA ASP A 65 7.56 15.61 -1.05
C ASP A 65 6.92 15.87 -2.42
N GLY A 66 5.66 15.45 -2.59
CA GLY A 66 4.91 15.62 -3.83
C GLY A 66 5.17 14.52 -4.87
N LEU A 67 6.03 13.54 -4.58
CA LEU A 67 6.20 12.36 -5.43
C LEU A 67 5.04 11.39 -5.26
N SER A 68 4.78 10.61 -6.30
CA SER A 68 3.96 9.40 -6.19
C SER A 68 4.73 8.22 -5.58
N PRO A 69 4.04 7.21 -5.02
CA PRO A 69 4.68 6.01 -4.49
C PRO A 69 5.61 5.33 -5.51
N ASN A 70 5.18 5.24 -6.77
CA ASN A 70 6.00 4.66 -7.83
C ASN A 70 7.21 5.52 -8.21
N GLU A 71 7.09 6.86 -8.19
CA GLU A 71 8.25 7.75 -8.39
C GLU A 71 9.25 7.63 -7.25
N PHE A 72 8.77 7.68 -6.02
CA PHE A 72 9.59 7.50 -4.83
C PHE A 72 10.32 6.15 -4.87
N LEU A 73 9.64 5.06 -5.24
CA LEU A 73 10.25 3.74 -5.38
C LEU A 73 11.36 3.70 -6.44
N ARG A 74 11.19 4.41 -7.57
CA ARG A 74 12.21 4.48 -8.63
C ARG A 74 13.43 5.31 -8.23
N LEU A 75 13.22 6.37 -7.45
CA LEU A 75 14.28 7.29 -7.01
C LEU A 75 15.02 6.78 -5.77
N SER A 76 14.36 5.98 -4.94
CA SER A 76 14.96 5.40 -3.75
C SER A 76 15.82 4.18 -4.11
N GLU A 77 16.99 4.05 -3.49
CA GLU A 77 17.79 2.81 -3.50
C GLU A 77 17.12 1.67 -2.68
N ALA A 78 15.93 1.97 -2.14
CA ALA A 78 15.14 1.12 -1.27
C ALA A 78 14.49 -0.02 -2.06
N GLN A 79 15.24 -1.09 -2.34
CA GLN A 79 14.64 -2.38 -2.66
C GLN A 79 14.17 -3.06 -1.36
N ASN A 80 12.88 -3.40 -1.30
CA ASN A 80 12.25 -4.13 -0.20
C ASN A 80 12.22 -3.37 1.13
N VAL A 81 11.66 -2.17 1.16
CA VAL A 81 11.48 -1.44 2.42
C VAL A 81 10.01 -1.32 2.76
N CYS A 82 9.58 -2.13 3.73
CA CYS A 82 8.51 -1.72 4.62
C CYS A 82 9.11 -0.68 5.58
N VAL A 83 9.10 0.60 5.19
CA VAL A 83 9.37 1.71 6.13
C VAL A 83 8.09 2.02 6.87
#